data_AF-A0A933ZSQ9-F1
#
_entry.id   AF-A0A933ZSQ9-F1
#
_cell.length_a   1.000
_cell.length_b   1.000
_cell.length_c   1.000
_cell.angle_alpha   90.00
_cell.angle_beta   90.00
_cell.angle_gamma   90.00
#
_symmetry.space_group_name_H-M   'P 1'
#
loop_
_entity.id
_entity.type
_entity.pdbx_description
1 polymer ?
#
loop_
_entity_poly.entity_id
_entity_poly.type
_entity_poly.pdbx_seq_one_letter_code
_entity_poly.pdbx_strand_id
1 'polypeptide(L)'
;MPRARAIIACLTAPLLLGLLGCDEGAIGSDAQPASDAAGESPSDAAGESPSDAAGESPSDAAGESLSDAAGESPSDAAEESPSDASGESPLDAAGESLSDAAGEGPSDAAGVNDTTPPFLSNGAPSGALPSGTASTTMSVSTDEPATCRWSTSATATYASMSNVFATTGGTSHSTLKTGLVDGQSYTYYVRCRDAALNANTTSYVIDFNVTAGTITITQVAAVPAWTDETATYMFTSSAAGTIVYGGSCGSSGLTAAIAGENQITWTLANGTYSNCTIRVASAGVQSNVLTVPTFKATTKYPVLFVHGLFGNAATAWDTAISFLVSQGWAEELLIARSMPEAINGLPLCGASSVDQAVEVGRWFDAVVAAFPGFSRIDLVGHSRGGGNIMDGLWFGHIDVSKVRRVVTLSGANRNCADEFGSIPADETPGDTLYSVYWADGANDCDATDWIHTNITGSYYENLYPLCHGEMKSHATALAALKESLLGNVGGNDDN
;
A
#
# COMPACT_ATOMS: atom_id res chain seq x y z
N MET A 1 35.28 20.53 8.91
CA MET A 1 34.28 20.29 9.98
C MET A 1 33.96 18.81 9.99
N PRO A 2 34.43 18.01 10.96
CA PRO A 2 33.94 16.65 11.12
C PRO A 2 32.67 16.69 12.00
N ARG A 3 31.57 16.10 11.52
CA ARG A 3 30.34 15.91 12.29
C ARG A 3 30.41 14.59 13.04
N ALA A 4 29.96 14.65 14.29
CA ALA A 4 30.06 13.64 15.32
C ALA A 4 29.31 12.33 15.01
N ARG A 5 29.93 11.21 15.37
CA ARG A 5 29.26 9.92 15.62
C ARG A 5 28.56 9.99 16.97
N ALA A 6 27.26 9.69 17.03
CA ALA A 6 26.53 9.50 18.27
C ALA A 6 26.70 8.05 18.74
N ILE A 7 27.49 7.86 19.80
CA ILE A 7 27.57 6.61 20.56
C ILE A 7 26.76 6.84 21.84
N ILE A 8 25.71 6.05 22.04
CA ILE A 8 24.99 6.00 23.32
C ILE A 8 25.81 5.09 24.24
N ALA A 9 26.58 5.71 25.14
CA ALA A 9 27.32 5.01 26.19
C ALA A 9 26.53 5.09 27.51
N CYS A 10 26.27 3.95 28.12
CA CYS A 10 25.83 3.85 29.51
C CYS A 10 27.09 3.83 30.40
N LEU A 11 27.19 4.79 31.32
CA LEU A 11 28.27 4.93 32.29
C LEU A 11 28.18 3.83 33.35
N THR A 12 29.31 3.20 33.69
CA THR A 12 29.91 3.22 35.05
C THR A 12 31.32 2.63 35.01
N ALA A 13 32.25 3.33 35.65
CA ALA A 13 33.64 2.96 35.93
C ALA A 13 33.80 2.91 37.48
N PRO A 14 34.95 2.56 38.12
CA PRO A 14 36.31 2.56 37.55
C PRO A 14 37.39 1.60 38.18
N LEU A 15 38.64 1.78 37.71
CA LEU A 15 39.97 1.33 38.24
C LEU A 15 40.35 -0.16 37.98
N LEU A 16 41.57 -0.54 37.56
CA LEU A 16 42.92 -0.02 37.84
C LEU A 16 43.97 -0.52 36.80
N LEU A 17 44.79 0.41 36.28
CA LEU A 17 46.23 0.38 35.93
C LEU A 17 46.99 -0.93 35.57
N GLY A 18 47.70 -0.93 34.43
CA GLY A 18 48.86 -1.81 34.16
C GLY A 18 49.37 -1.77 32.72
N LEU A 19 50.48 -1.05 32.49
CA LEU A 19 51.28 -1.04 31.25
C LEU A 19 52.15 -2.32 31.10
N LEU A 20 52.77 -2.43 29.90
CA LEU A 20 53.77 -3.42 29.43
C LEU A 20 53.12 -4.68 28.85
N GLY A 21 53.45 -5.17 27.67
CA GLY A 21 54.52 -4.92 26.72
C GLY A 21 54.60 -6.19 25.87
N CYS A 22 54.75 -6.06 24.55
CA CYS A 22 54.93 -7.20 23.66
C CYS A 22 56.21 -7.96 24.05
N ASP A 23 56.15 -9.29 24.19
CA ASP A 23 57.28 -10.15 23.84
C ASP A 23 56.79 -11.54 23.44
N GLU A 24 57.41 -12.04 22.38
CA GLU A 24 57.24 -13.41 21.86
C GLU A 24 58.01 -14.39 22.75
N GLY A 25 57.47 -15.59 22.93
CA GLY A 25 58.17 -16.63 23.68
C GLY A 25 57.51 -18.00 23.53
N ALA A 26 57.93 -18.74 22.52
CA ALA A 26 57.60 -20.14 22.32
C ALA A 26 58.30 -21.04 23.37
N ILE A 27 57.52 -21.90 24.05
CA ILE A 27 57.86 -23.20 24.65
C ILE A 27 56.52 -23.95 24.76
N GLY A 28 56.31 -25.22 24.42
CA GLY A 28 57.19 -26.37 24.40
C GLY A 28 56.73 -27.39 25.44
N SER A 29 56.10 -28.48 24.96
CA SER A 29 55.92 -29.82 25.55
C SER A 29 54.92 -30.09 26.70
N ASP A 30 53.99 -31.00 26.37
CA ASP A 30 53.57 -32.23 27.08
C ASP A 30 53.09 -32.18 28.54
N ALA A 31 51.80 -32.46 28.73
CA ALA A 31 51.30 -33.50 29.65
C ALA A 31 49.78 -33.75 29.49
N GLN A 32 49.41 -34.94 29.03
CA GLN A 32 48.15 -35.64 29.35
C GLN A 32 48.50 -36.82 30.30
N PRO A 33 47.55 -37.57 30.89
CA PRO A 33 46.12 -37.33 31.17
C PRO A 33 45.69 -37.77 32.60
N ALA A 34 44.43 -37.53 32.97
CA ALA A 34 43.65 -38.33 33.95
C ALA A 34 42.15 -38.08 33.66
N SER A 35 41.44 -38.96 32.95
CA SER A 35 40.82 -40.23 33.35
C SER A 35 39.51 -40.09 34.14
N ASP A 36 38.46 -40.65 33.53
CA ASP A 36 37.25 -41.26 34.10
C ASP A 36 36.12 -40.36 34.63
N ALA A 37 34.96 -40.41 33.94
CA ALA A 37 33.85 -41.25 34.40
C ALA A 37 32.70 -41.30 33.38
N ALA A 38 32.26 -42.52 33.07
CA ALA A 38 31.10 -42.88 32.27
C ALA A 38 29.77 -42.54 32.97
N GLY A 39 28.70 -42.34 32.19
CA GLY A 39 27.35 -42.14 32.71
C GLY A 39 26.27 -42.09 31.61
N GLU A 40 26.04 -43.25 31.01
CA GLU A 40 24.85 -43.78 30.32
C GLU A 40 23.71 -42.85 29.81
N SER A 41 23.39 -43.03 28.52
CA SER A 41 22.08 -42.76 27.91
C SER A 41 20.99 -43.68 28.49
N PRO A 42 19.71 -43.33 28.25
CA PRO A 42 18.97 -44.19 27.33
C PRO A 42 18.18 -43.43 26.27
N SER A 43 18.27 -43.98 25.07
CA SER A 43 17.34 -43.92 23.96
C SER A 43 15.92 -44.29 24.34
N ASP A 44 14.93 -43.68 23.70
CA ASP A 44 13.80 -44.45 23.14
C ASP A 44 13.14 -43.70 21.98
N ALA A 45 12.87 -44.49 20.94
CA ALA A 45 12.31 -44.12 19.65
C ALA A 45 10.80 -44.37 19.60
N ALA A 46 10.08 -43.51 18.87
CA ALA A 46 8.86 -43.80 18.12
C ALA A 46 8.60 -42.52 17.28
N GLY A 47 8.53 -42.53 15.96
CA GLY A 47 7.88 -43.51 15.09
C GLY A 47 6.47 -43.00 14.77
N GLU A 48 6.20 -42.79 13.47
CA GLU A 48 4.90 -42.71 12.78
C GLU A 48 4.62 -41.34 12.10
N SER A 49 4.99 -41.26 10.82
CA SER A 49 4.21 -40.55 9.78
C SER A 49 3.29 -41.57 9.09
N PRO A 50 2.12 -41.11 8.61
CA PRO A 50 1.73 -41.37 7.21
C PRO A 50 1.25 -40.06 6.56
N SER A 51 1.86 -39.59 5.45
CA SER A 51 1.62 -39.98 4.05
C SER A 51 0.18 -39.72 3.56
N ASP A 52 0.06 -38.63 2.80
CA ASP A 52 -0.71 -38.40 1.57
C ASP A 52 -2.00 -39.19 1.28
N ALA A 53 -3.04 -38.43 0.95
CA ALA A 53 -4.08 -38.86 0.02
C ALA A 53 -4.39 -37.74 -0.99
N ALA A 54 -4.26 -38.10 -2.27
CA ALA A 54 -4.87 -37.47 -3.43
C ALA A 54 -6.38 -37.19 -3.19
N GLY A 55 -6.96 -36.11 -3.68
CA GLY A 55 -7.32 -35.94 -5.09
C GLY A 55 -8.77 -36.39 -5.32
N GLU A 56 -9.58 -35.50 -5.89
CA GLU A 56 -10.77 -35.73 -6.77
C GLU A 56 -11.88 -34.69 -6.51
N SER A 57 -12.04 -33.76 -7.46
CA SER A 57 -13.33 -33.18 -7.83
C SER A 57 -13.91 -34.02 -8.97
N PRO A 58 -15.21 -34.32 -8.96
CA PRO A 58 -16.08 -33.96 -10.10
C PRO A 58 -17.52 -33.65 -9.63
N SER A 59 -18.50 -33.12 -10.36
CA SER A 59 -18.69 -32.56 -11.71
C SER A 59 -20.16 -32.07 -11.77
N ASP A 60 -20.41 -31.15 -12.70
CA ASP A 60 -21.66 -30.60 -13.23
C ASP A 60 -22.98 -31.38 -13.13
N ALA A 61 -24.09 -30.62 -13.07
CA ALA A 61 -25.33 -30.94 -13.77
C ALA A 61 -26.00 -29.67 -14.33
N ALA A 62 -26.24 -29.71 -15.65
CA ALA A 62 -27.10 -28.86 -16.48
C ALA A 62 -28.54 -28.76 -15.92
N GLY A 63 -29.44 -27.86 -16.32
CA GLY A 63 -29.57 -26.94 -17.44
C GLY A 63 -31.07 -26.59 -17.58
N GLU A 64 -31.40 -25.85 -18.64
CA GLU A 64 -32.74 -25.50 -19.17
C GLU A 64 -33.17 -24.04 -18.95
N SER A 65 -33.03 -23.30 -20.06
CA SER A 65 -33.73 -22.08 -20.43
C SER A 65 -35.16 -22.39 -20.88
N LEU A 66 -36.06 -21.39 -20.89
CA LEU A 66 -36.83 -20.94 -22.07
C LEU A 66 -37.89 -19.85 -21.74
N SER A 67 -37.75 -18.73 -22.45
CA SER A 67 -38.75 -17.86 -23.15
C SER A 67 -39.95 -17.20 -22.45
N ASP A 68 -39.90 -15.86 -22.48
CA ASP A 68 -40.88 -14.86 -23.00
C ASP A 68 -42.40 -15.07 -22.90
N ALA A 69 -43.09 -14.08 -22.31
CA ALA A 69 -44.17 -13.32 -22.98
C ALA A 69 -44.63 -12.09 -22.14
N ALA A 70 -45.12 -11.08 -22.85
CA ALA A 70 -45.43 -9.72 -22.45
C ALA A 70 -46.72 -9.51 -21.62
N GLY A 71 -46.84 -8.31 -21.03
CA GLY A 71 -48.11 -7.57 -20.98
C GLY A 71 -48.55 -6.99 -19.63
N GLU A 72 -48.65 -5.65 -19.60
CA GLU A 72 -49.59 -4.82 -18.81
C GLU A 72 -49.28 -4.51 -17.32
N SER A 73 -49.11 -3.21 -17.04
CA SER A 73 -49.21 -2.56 -15.71
C SER A 73 -50.66 -2.65 -15.16
N PRO A 74 -50.95 -2.38 -13.85
CA PRO A 74 -50.92 -1.01 -13.30
C PRO A 74 -50.58 -0.84 -11.79
N SER A 75 -50.27 0.43 -11.47
CA SER A 75 -50.64 1.25 -10.29
C SER A 75 -50.10 0.96 -8.87
N ASP A 76 -49.39 1.99 -8.37
CA ASP A 76 -49.56 2.75 -7.13
C ASP A 76 -49.22 2.18 -5.73
N ALA A 77 -48.27 2.87 -5.08
CA ALA A 77 -48.35 3.49 -3.73
C ALA A 77 -46.93 3.90 -3.28
N ALA A 78 -46.65 5.01 -2.59
CA ALA A 78 -47.38 6.19 -2.18
C ALA A 78 -46.33 7.27 -1.80
N GLU A 79 -46.63 8.53 -2.08
CA GLU A 79 -45.95 9.72 -1.56
C GLU A 79 -46.54 10.09 -0.19
N GLU A 80 -45.71 10.67 0.69
CA GLU A 80 -46.14 11.30 1.95
C GLU A 80 -45.91 12.81 1.84
N SER A 81 -46.98 13.58 2.07
CA SER A 81 -47.00 15.03 2.26
C SER A 81 -47.52 15.35 3.66
N PRO A 82 -47.07 16.42 4.33
CA PRO A 82 -47.80 17.00 5.44
C PRO A 82 -48.57 18.26 5.01
N SER A 83 -49.82 18.36 5.46
CA SER A 83 -50.60 19.61 5.45
C SER A 83 -51.14 19.89 6.85
N ASP A 84 -50.90 21.13 7.29
CA ASP A 84 -51.50 21.74 8.48
C ASP A 84 -52.96 22.12 8.20
N ALA A 85 -53.82 21.93 9.20
CA ALA A 85 -55.09 22.62 9.32
C ALA A 85 -55.27 23.14 10.75
N SER A 86 -55.52 24.44 10.82
CA SER A 86 -55.87 25.23 11.99
C SER A 86 -57.27 24.92 12.50
N GLY A 87 -57.46 25.03 13.82
CA GLY A 87 -58.75 25.18 14.46
C GLY A 87 -58.83 26.54 15.16
N GLU A 88 -60.00 27.19 15.12
CA GLU A 88 -60.68 27.84 16.25
C GLU A 88 -62.18 28.06 15.90
N SER A 89 -62.98 28.15 16.96
CA SER A 89 -64.41 27.81 17.12
C SER A 89 -65.47 28.83 16.59
N PRO A 90 -66.78 28.45 16.59
CA PRO A 90 -67.90 29.30 16.15
C PRO A 90 -68.79 29.85 17.31
N LEU A 91 -69.90 30.54 16.92
CA LEU A 91 -71.08 31.08 17.64
C LEU A 91 -71.11 32.64 17.60
N ASP A 92 -72.18 33.39 17.29
CA ASP A 92 -73.64 33.16 17.30
C ASP A 92 -74.37 34.18 16.38
N ALA A 93 -75.66 33.92 16.13
CA ALA A 93 -76.59 34.70 15.30
C ALA A 93 -77.52 35.66 16.09
N ALA A 94 -78.31 36.45 15.33
CA ALA A 94 -79.40 37.39 15.67
C ALA A 94 -78.96 38.86 15.92
N GLY A 95 -79.63 39.92 15.46
CA GLY A 95 -80.86 40.11 14.67
C GLY A 95 -81.12 41.62 14.44
N GLU A 96 -81.96 41.93 13.46
CA GLU A 96 -82.73 43.17 13.18
C GLU A 96 -82.06 44.57 13.16
N SER A 97 -82.15 45.27 12.02
CA SER A 97 -83.19 46.29 11.80
C SER A 97 -82.96 47.09 10.51
N LEU A 98 -84.07 47.54 9.94
CA LEU A 98 -84.24 48.26 8.69
C LEU A 98 -83.78 49.72 8.78
N SER A 99 -83.20 50.24 7.70
CA SER A 99 -83.49 51.60 7.23
C SER A 99 -83.30 51.69 5.72
N ASP A 100 -84.43 51.75 5.01
CA ASP A 100 -84.55 52.30 3.66
C ASP A 100 -83.94 53.71 3.58
N ALA A 101 -83.26 54.02 2.47
CA ALA A 101 -83.66 55.13 1.60
C ALA A 101 -82.73 55.31 0.37
N ALA A 102 -83.42 55.43 -0.77
CA ALA A 102 -83.04 56.14 -2.01
C ALA A 102 -82.03 55.46 -2.94
N GLY A 103 -82.57 55.01 -4.08
CA GLY A 103 -81.79 54.54 -5.22
C GLY A 103 -81.13 55.64 -6.03
N GLU A 104 -80.13 55.21 -6.79
CA GLU A 104 -79.76 55.72 -8.11
C GLU A 104 -79.45 54.49 -8.96
N GLY A 105 -79.71 54.61 -10.27
CA GLY A 105 -79.84 53.51 -11.23
C GLY A 105 -78.56 52.71 -11.57
N PRO A 106 -78.60 51.94 -12.68
CA PRO A 106 -77.70 50.83 -12.93
C PRO A 106 -76.27 51.32 -13.17
N SER A 107 -75.31 50.85 -12.36
CA SER A 107 -73.89 50.95 -12.70
C SER A 107 -73.59 49.90 -13.77
N ASP A 108 -73.70 50.36 -15.01
CA ASP A 108 -72.93 49.85 -16.14
C ASP A 108 -71.44 49.82 -15.72
N ALA A 109 -70.92 48.64 -15.37
CA ALA A 109 -69.50 48.44 -15.08
C ALA A 109 -68.77 48.24 -16.41
N ALA A 110 -68.50 49.36 -17.07
CA ALA A 110 -67.46 49.49 -18.07
C ALA A 110 -66.15 48.89 -17.55
N GLY A 111 -65.46 48.16 -18.42
CA GLY A 111 -64.20 47.48 -18.14
C GLY A 111 -63.19 48.39 -17.43
N VAL A 112 -62.64 47.87 -16.34
CA VAL A 112 -61.37 48.34 -15.82
C VAL A 112 -60.35 48.05 -16.92
N ASN A 113 -59.86 49.08 -17.61
CA ASN A 113 -58.71 48.92 -18.49
C ASN A 113 -57.53 48.62 -17.57
N ASP A 114 -57.20 47.34 -17.43
CA ASP A 114 -55.96 46.91 -16.82
C ASP A 114 -54.79 47.51 -17.62
N THR A 115 -53.91 48.22 -16.91
CA THR A 115 -52.74 48.92 -17.47
C THR A 115 -51.44 48.49 -16.82
N THR A 116 -51.49 47.53 -15.89
CA THR A 116 -50.34 47.11 -15.09
C THR A 116 -49.88 45.73 -15.56
N PRO A 117 -48.57 45.53 -15.79
CA PRO A 117 -48.05 44.19 -16.06
C PRO A 117 -48.15 43.27 -14.82
N PRO A 118 -48.18 41.94 -15.02
CA PRO A 118 -48.27 40.97 -13.93
C PRO A 118 -47.04 41.02 -13.02
N PHE A 119 -47.22 40.85 -11.71
CA PHE A 119 -46.13 40.77 -10.74
C PHE A 119 -45.54 39.36 -10.66
N LEU A 120 -44.23 39.22 -10.84
CA LEU A 120 -43.54 37.91 -10.83
C LEU A 120 -42.97 37.59 -9.44
N SER A 121 -43.21 36.36 -8.98
CA SER A 121 -42.73 35.85 -7.69
C SER A 121 -42.37 34.36 -7.76
N ASN A 122 -41.81 33.83 -6.66
CA ASN A 122 -41.55 32.40 -6.47
C ASN A 122 -40.76 31.74 -7.62
N GLY A 123 -39.72 32.44 -8.10
CA GLY A 123 -38.84 31.91 -9.13
C GLY A 123 -38.03 30.74 -8.61
N ALA A 124 -38.03 29.64 -9.35
CA ALA A 124 -37.23 28.46 -9.06
C ALA A 124 -36.57 27.94 -10.35
N PRO A 125 -35.40 27.29 -10.27
CA PRO A 125 -34.61 27.01 -9.06
C PRO A 125 -33.91 28.25 -8.51
N SER A 126 -33.51 28.18 -7.24
CA SER A 126 -32.67 29.20 -6.61
C SER A 126 -31.43 28.55 -5.99
N GLY A 127 -30.23 29.06 -6.30
CA GLY A 127 -28.99 28.60 -5.67
C GLY A 127 -28.35 27.38 -6.33
N ALA A 128 -27.65 26.57 -5.55
CA ALA A 128 -26.91 25.42 -6.06
C ALA A 128 -27.76 24.15 -6.06
N LEU A 129 -27.85 23.48 -7.22
CA LEU A 129 -28.41 22.16 -7.37
C LEU A 129 -27.33 21.09 -7.08
N PRO A 130 -27.70 19.89 -6.61
CA PRO A 130 -26.74 18.81 -6.38
C PRO A 130 -26.00 18.39 -7.65
N SER A 131 -24.77 17.89 -7.52
CA SER A 131 -24.04 17.25 -8.62
C SER A 131 -24.83 16.08 -9.22
N GLY A 132 -24.72 15.87 -10.53
CA GLY A 132 -25.49 14.89 -11.28
C GLY A 132 -26.89 15.37 -11.69
N THR A 133 -27.30 16.60 -11.33
CA THR A 133 -28.58 17.17 -11.76
C THR A 133 -28.55 17.44 -13.26
N ALA A 134 -29.09 16.53 -14.08
CA ALA A 134 -29.14 16.66 -15.54
C ALA A 134 -30.31 17.52 -16.05
N SER A 135 -31.33 17.71 -15.21
CA SER A 135 -32.50 18.54 -15.51
C SER A 135 -33.14 19.10 -14.26
N THR A 136 -33.83 20.23 -14.39
CA THR A 136 -34.60 20.85 -13.31
C THR A 136 -35.83 21.57 -13.88
N THR A 137 -36.86 21.76 -13.05
CA THR A 137 -38.04 22.55 -13.44
C THR A 137 -37.77 24.02 -13.14
N MET A 138 -37.82 24.84 -14.19
CA MET A 138 -37.81 26.28 -14.05
C MET A 138 -39.25 26.78 -13.91
N SER A 139 -39.53 27.62 -12.92
CA SER A 139 -40.88 28.13 -12.65
C SER A 139 -40.90 29.57 -12.16
N VAL A 140 -42.03 30.26 -12.39
CA VAL A 140 -42.41 31.54 -11.77
C VAL A 140 -43.92 31.54 -11.48
N SER A 141 -44.35 32.37 -10.54
CA SER A 141 -45.78 32.65 -10.30
C SER A 141 -46.10 34.10 -10.65
N THR A 142 -47.31 34.36 -11.12
CA THR A 142 -47.89 35.69 -11.34
C THR A 142 -49.11 35.91 -10.44
N ASP A 143 -49.38 37.17 -10.09
CA ASP A 143 -50.57 37.57 -9.32
C ASP A 143 -51.88 37.53 -10.13
N GLU A 144 -51.77 37.44 -11.45
CA GLU A 144 -52.90 37.28 -12.37
C GLU A 144 -52.57 36.33 -13.55
N PRO A 145 -53.57 35.88 -14.33
CA PRO A 145 -53.36 35.03 -15.50
C PRO A 145 -52.47 35.70 -16.57
N ALA A 146 -51.33 35.08 -16.88
CA ALA A 146 -50.35 35.65 -17.82
C ALA A 146 -49.72 34.59 -18.73
N THR A 147 -49.11 35.01 -19.83
CA THR A 147 -48.24 34.17 -20.67
C THR A 147 -46.79 34.55 -20.44
N CYS A 148 -45.99 33.66 -19.87
CA CYS A 148 -44.59 33.88 -19.53
C CYS A 148 -43.62 33.31 -20.58
N ARG A 149 -42.54 34.05 -20.81
CA ARG A 149 -41.44 33.71 -21.72
C ARG A 149 -40.11 33.92 -21.03
N TRP A 150 -39.08 33.27 -21.54
CA TRP A 150 -37.73 33.37 -20.99
C TRP A 150 -36.65 33.51 -22.07
N SER A 151 -35.51 34.06 -21.66
CA SER A 151 -34.33 34.25 -22.49
C SER A 151 -33.06 34.10 -21.66
N THR A 152 -31.95 33.81 -22.31
CA THR A 152 -30.59 33.89 -21.74
C THR A 152 -29.98 35.29 -21.89
N SER A 153 -30.67 36.22 -22.55
CA SER A 153 -30.24 37.61 -22.72
C SER A 153 -30.98 38.54 -21.77
N ALA A 154 -30.22 39.30 -20.96
CA ALA A 154 -30.75 40.27 -20.00
C ALA A 154 -31.55 41.40 -20.65
N THR A 155 -31.27 41.71 -21.92
CA THR A 155 -31.87 42.84 -22.64
C THR A 155 -33.08 42.46 -23.50
N ALA A 156 -33.39 41.16 -23.62
CA ALA A 156 -34.47 40.68 -24.47
C ALA A 156 -35.84 41.18 -24.00
N THR A 157 -36.56 41.95 -24.82
CA THR A 157 -37.96 42.34 -24.58
C THR A 157 -38.86 41.11 -24.65
N TYR A 158 -40.05 41.17 -24.02
CA TYR A 158 -41.03 40.08 -24.07
C TYR A 158 -41.29 39.57 -25.50
N ALA A 159 -41.42 40.49 -26.46
CA ALA A 159 -41.66 40.17 -27.87
C ALA A 159 -40.48 39.43 -28.53
N SER A 160 -39.24 39.71 -28.11
CA SER A 160 -38.03 39.05 -28.63
C SER A 160 -37.70 37.71 -27.96
N MET A 161 -38.32 37.40 -26.81
CA MET A 161 -38.14 36.11 -26.16
C MET A 161 -38.87 35.04 -26.98
N SER A 162 -38.13 34.09 -27.55
CA SER A 162 -38.68 32.99 -28.35
C SER A 162 -39.11 31.80 -27.49
N ASN A 163 -38.50 31.62 -26.31
CA ASN A 163 -38.81 30.49 -25.46
C ASN A 163 -40.03 30.78 -24.58
N VAL A 164 -41.05 29.93 -24.68
CA VAL A 164 -42.28 30.01 -23.90
C VAL A 164 -42.22 28.96 -22.79
N PHE A 165 -42.80 29.27 -21.63
CA PHE A 165 -43.00 28.25 -20.59
C PHE A 165 -43.96 27.17 -21.10
N ALA A 166 -43.71 25.89 -20.78
CA ALA A 166 -44.54 24.78 -21.24
C ALA A 166 -45.94 24.83 -20.60
N THR A 167 -45.97 25.15 -19.31
CA THR A 167 -47.19 25.51 -18.57
C THR A 167 -47.22 27.02 -18.42
N THR A 168 -48.21 27.69 -19.02
CA THR A 168 -48.44 29.13 -18.89
C THR A 168 -49.88 29.48 -19.29
N GLY A 169 -50.34 30.71 -19.07
CA GLY A 169 -51.72 31.17 -19.30
C GLY A 169 -52.58 31.25 -18.04
N GLY A 170 -52.13 30.65 -16.93
CA GLY A 170 -52.69 30.82 -15.58
C GLY A 170 -51.79 31.69 -14.70
N THR A 171 -51.80 31.45 -13.39
CA THR A 171 -50.92 32.14 -12.41
C THR A 171 -49.63 31.37 -12.09
N SER A 172 -49.54 30.09 -12.49
CA SER A 172 -48.34 29.27 -12.30
C SER A 172 -47.73 28.91 -13.64
N HIS A 173 -46.42 29.12 -13.76
CA HIS A 173 -45.69 28.92 -15.01
C HIS A 173 -44.50 28.01 -14.78
N SER A 174 -44.36 26.95 -15.58
CA SER A 174 -43.23 26.02 -15.45
C SER A 174 -42.77 25.44 -16.78
N THR A 175 -41.48 25.10 -16.86
CA THR A 175 -40.88 24.41 -18.00
C THR A 175 -39.70 23.56 -17.55
N LEU A 176 -39.52 22.39 -18.16
CA LEU A 176 -38.40 21.52 -17.85
C LEU A 176 -37.14 22.02 -18.57
N LYS A 177 -36.09 22.32 -17.81
CA LYS A 177 -34.78 22.61 -18.36
C LYS A 177 -33.89 21.37 -18.28
N THR A 178 -33.53 20.82 -19.43
CA THR A 178 -32.61 19.68 -19.57
C THR A 178 -31.23 20.12 -20.07
N GLY A 179 -30.26 19.18 -20.03
CA GLY A 179 -28.89 19.42 -20.48
C GLY A 179 -28.08 20.25 -19.49
N LEU A 180 -28.39 20.11 -18.20
CA LEU A 180 -27.60 20.71 -17.13
C LEU A 180 -26.32 19.90 -16.90
N VAL A 181 -25.24 20.58 -16.57
CA VAL A 181 -23.89 20.01 -16.44
C VAL A 181 -23.30 20.47 -15.12
N ASP A 182 -22.69 19.54 -14.39
CA ASP A 182 -21.97 19.79 -13.14
C ASP A 182 -20.93 20.92 -13.29
N GLY A 183 -20.87 21.81 -12.31
CA GLY A 183 -19.96 22.96 -12.28
C GLY A 183 -20.40 24.15 -13.13
N GLN A 184 -21.52 24.07 -13.86
CA GLN A 184 -22.01 25.17 -14.69
C GLN A 184 -23.07 26.02 -13.98
N SER A 185 -23.07 27.32 -14.29
CA SER A 185 -24.09 28.29 -13.87
C SER A 185 -25.05 28.60 -15.00
N TYR A 186 -26.31 28.85 -14.65
CA TYR A 186 -27.41 29.11 -15.56
C TYR A 186 -28.21 30.31 -15.07
N THR A 187 -28.27 31.34 -15.91
CA THR A 187 -29.06 32.55 -15.65
C THR A 187 -30.12 32.69 -16.75
N TYR A 188 -31.38 32.81 -16.33
CA TYR A 188 -32.53 33.02 -17.20
C TYR A 188 -33.29 34.27 -16.80
N TYR A 189 -33.75 34.99 -17.81
CA TYR A 189 -34.51 36.22 -17.67
C TYR A 189 -35.94 35.96 -18.11
N VAL A 190 -36.89 36.11 -17.17
CA VAL A 190 -38.30 35.81 -17.38
C VAL A 190 -39.11 37.11 -17.46
N ARG A 191 -40.01 37.17 -18.44
CA ARG A 191 -41.01 38.25 -18.58
C ARG A 191 -42.35 37.63 -18.93
N CYS A 192 -43.42 38.20 -18.40
CA CYS A 192 -44.78 37.76 -18.63
C CYS A 192 -45.62 38.90 -19.24
N ARG A 193 -46.73 38.51 -19.86
CA ARG A 193 -47.73 39.42 -20.42
C ARG A 193 -49.12 38.89 -20.12
N ASP A 194 -49.98 39.72 -19.55
CA ASP A 194 -51.38 39.40 -19.26
C ASP A 194 -52.27 39.39 -20.52
N ALA A 195 -53.59 39.25 -20.32
CA ALA A 195 -54.60 39.28 -21.36
C ALA A 195 -54.89 40.68 -21.92
N ALA A 196 -54.63 41.75 -21.15
CA ALA A 196 -54.73 43.15 -21.56
C ALA A 196 -53.50 43.62 -22.37
N LEU A 197 -52.51 42.74 -22.54
CA LEU A 197 -51.25 42.93 -23.26
C LEU A 197 -50.22 43.81 -22.51
N ASN A 198 -50.36 43.99 -21.20
CA ASN A 198 -49.32 44.65 -20.42
C ASN A 198 -48.17 43.67 -20.16
N ALA A 199 -46.96 44.03 -20.58
CA ALA A 199 -45.78 43.17 -20.49
C ALA A 199 -44.76 43.74 -19.51
N ASN A 200 -44.08 42.86 -18.76
CA ASN A 200 -43.01 43.32 -17.88
C ASN A 200 -41.89 44.01 -18.69
N THR A 201 -41.43 45.16 -18.20
CA THR A 201 -40.29 45.89 -18.77
C THR A 201 -38.97 45.48 -18.11
N THR A 202 -39.03 45.00 -16.86
CA THR A 202 -37.92 44.38 -16.12
C THR A 202 -38.06 42.86 -16.14
N SER A 203 -36.94 42.15 -16.11
CA SER A 203 -36.95 40.68 -16.04
C SER A 203 -36.94 40.22 -14.59
N TYR A 204 -37.70 39.17 -14.29
CA TYR A 204 -37.40 38.33 -13.13
C TYR A 204 -36.20 37.45 -13.48
N VAL A 205 -35.22 37.35 -12.58
CA VAL A 205 -33.99 36.57 -12.82
C VAL A 205 -34.09 35.25 -12.07
N ILE A 206 -33.98 34.15 -12.79
CA ILE A 206 -33.76 32.82 -12.23
C ILE A 206 -32.29 32.50 -12.43
N ASP A 207 -31.57 32.38 -11.32
CA ASP A 207 -30.13 32.15 -11.31
C ASP A 207 -29.79 30.97 -10.39
N PHE A 208 -29.18 29.94 -10.98
CA PHE A 208 -28.79 28.73 -10.28
C PHE A 208 -27.53 28.12 -10.89
N ASN A 209 -26.91 27.19 -10.19
CA ASN A 209 -25.80 26.41 -10.70
C ASN A 209 -26.01 24.92 -10.38
N VAL A 210 -25.25 24.05 -11.05
CA VAL A 210 -25.12 22.64 -10.63
C VAL A 210 -23.77 22.50 -9.94
N THR A 211 -23.77 21.96 -8.73
CA THR A 211 -22.54 21.72 -7.97
C THR A 211 -21.63 20.77 -8.76
N ALA A 212 -20.33 21.07 -8.83
CA ALA A 212 -19.38 20.15 -9.46
C ALA A 212 -19.35 18.83 -8.68
N GLY A 213 -19.34 17.69 -9.39
CA GLY A 213 -19.06 16.40 -8.77
C GLY A 213 -17.71 16.40 -8.05
N THR A 214 -17.55 15.54 -7.05
CA THR A 214 -16.28 15.35 -6.35
C THR A 214 -15.78 13.91 -6.57
N ILE A 215 -14.47 13.75 -6.72
CA ILE A 215 -13.82 12.45 -6.74
C ILE A 215 -12.91 12.40 -5.52
N THR A 216 -13.03 11.36 -4.72
CA THR A 216 -12.15 11.15 -3.56
C THR A 216 -11.38 9.86 -3.75
N ILE A 217 -10.08 9.93 -3.54
CA ILE A 217 -9.20 8.75 -3.51
C ILE A 217 -8.54 8.64 -2.13
N THR A 218 -8.31 7.41 -1.68
CA THR A 218 -7.72 7.15 -0.36
C THR A 218 -6.69 6.03 -0.45
N GLN A 219 -5.52 6.22 0.16
CA GLN A 219 -4.51 5.18 0.22
C GLN A 219 -4.98 3.99 1.06
N VAL A 220 -4.78 2.79 0.54
CA VAL A 220 -5.04 1.51 1.23
C VAL A 220 -3.73 0.89 1.70
N ALA A 221 -2.74 0.79 0.80
CA ALA A 221 -1.43 0.23 1.11
C ALA A 221 -0.31 1.08 0.51
N ALA A 222 0.68 1.41 1.33
CA ALA A 222 1.86 2.17 0.93
C ALA A 222 2.94 1.25 0.33
N VAL A 223 3.88 1.86 -0.39
CA VAL A 223 5.16 1.21 -0.71
C VAL A 223 6.02 1.18 0.57
N PRO A 224 6.65 0.04 0.90
CA PRO A 224 7.66 -0.04 1.96
C PRO A 224 8.82 0.92 1.74
N ALA A 225 9.52 1.32 2.81
CA ALA A 225 10.63 2.28 2.72
C ALA A 225 11.78 1.83 1.81
N TRP A 226 11.98 0.51 1.71
CA TRP A 226 12.88 -0.14 0.78
C TRP A 226 12.15 -1.23 0.02
N THR A 227 12.44 -1.33 -1.26
CA THR A 227 11.85 -2.33 -2.17
C THR A 227 12.88 -2.73 -3.22
N ASP A 228 12.65 -3.88 -3.85
CA ASP A 228 13.43 -4.30 -5.02
C ASP A 228 13.05 -3.46 -6.27
N GLU A 229 13.30 -3.97 -7.47
CA GLU A 229 12.95 -3.29 -8.73
C GLU A 229 11.44 -3.28 -9.01
N THR A 230 10.63 -3.82 -8.11
CA THR A 230 9.17 -3.82 -8.18
C THR A 230 8.54 -3.27 -6.90
N ALA A 231 7.45 -2.53 -7.03
CA ALA A 231 6.67 -2.07 -5.88
C ALA A 231 5.18 -2.08 -6.19
N THR A 232 4.38 -2.34 -5.15
CA THR A 232 2.92 -2.27 -5.24
C THR A 232 2.40 -1.16 -4.35
N TYR A 233 1.43 -0.39 -4.86
CA TYR A 233 0.70 0.63 -4.13
C TYR A 233 -0.81 0.46 -4.36
N MET A 234 -1.60 0.55 -3.30
CA MET A 234 -3.04 0.36 -3.37
C MET A 234 -3.78 1.59 -2.89
N PHE A 235 -4.85 1.95 -3.60
CA PHE A 235 -5.75 3.04 -3.23
C PHE A 235 -7.19 2.73 -3.65
N THR A 236 -8.17 3.34 -2.99
CA THR A 236 -9.56 3.34 -3.44
C THR A 236 -9.90 4.61 -4.20
N SER A 237 -10.87 4.53 -5.11
CA SER A 237 -11.47 5.69 -5.78
C SER A 237 -12.99 5.66 -5.66
N SER A 238 -13.60 6.82 -5.40
CA SER A 238 -15.06 6.96 -5.37
C SER A 238 -15.70 6.89 -6.76
N ALA A 239 -14.91 6.97 -7.84
CA ALA A 239 -15.38 6.91 -9.22
C ALA A 239 -14.30 6.35 -10.15
N ALA A 240 -14.71 5.79 -11.29
CA ALA A 240 -13.77 5.44 -12.36
C ALA A 240 -13.24 6.70 -13.05
N GLY A 241 -12.00 6.64 -13.55
CA GLY A 241 -11.37 7.76 -14.24
C GLY A 241 -9.93 7.48 -14.67
N THR A 242 -9.30 8.44 -15.33
CA THR A 242 -7.89 8.35 -15.74
C THR A 242 -6.98 8.61 -14.54
N ILE A 243 -5.98 7.76 -14.35
CA ILE A 243 -4.94 7.96 -13.34
C ILE A 243 -3.93 8.96 -13.87
N VAL A 244 -3.66 9.99 -13.08
CA VAL A 244 -2.67 11.02 -13.35
C VAL A 244 -1.54 10.85 -12.35
N TYR A 245 -0.37 10.43 -12.85
CA TYR A 245 0.86 10.36 -12.07
C TYR A 245 1.59 11.70 -12.12
N GLY A 246 2.18 12.11 -11.00
CA GLY A 246 3.07 13.26 -10.91
C GLY A 246 4.36 12.90 -10.18
N GLY A 247 5.45 13.60 -10.51
CA GLY A 247 6.78 13.33 -9.94
C GLY A 247 7.36 12.00 -10.41
N SER A 248 8.24 11.43 -9.59
CA SER A 248 8.92 10.16 -9.88
C SER A 248 8.22 9.01 -9.17
N CYS A 249 7.42 8.22 -9.90
CA CYS A 249 6.68 7.06 -9.38
C CYS A 249 7.22 5.70 -9.85
N GLY A 250 8.06 5.67 -10.89
CA GLY A 250 8.39 4.45 -11.64
C GLY A 250 7.54 4.31 -12.90
N SER A 251 7.71 3.19 -13.61
CA SER A 251 6.92 2.87 -14.81
C SER A 251 5.77 1.94 -14.46
N SER A 252 4.54 2.27 -14.88
CA SER A 252 3.35 1.43 -14.69
C SER A 252 2.48 1.44 -15.94
N GLY A 253 1.83 0.31 -16.23
CA GLY A 253 0.84 0.19 -17.31
C GLY A 253 -0.57 0.61 -16.91
N LEU A 254 -0.83 0.82 -15.62
CA LEU A 254 -2.17 1.16 -15.14
C LEU A 254 -2.45 2.66 -15.38
N THR A 255 -3.34 2.94 -16.32
CA THR A 255 -3.69 4.32 -16.74
C THR A 255 -5.12 4.72 -16.37
N ALA A 256 -5.96 3.78 -15.94
CA ALA A 256 -7.34 4.01 -15.55
C ALA A 256 -7.62 3.35 -14.19
N ALA A 257 -8.34 4.09 -13.34
CA ALA A 257 -8.87 3.62 -12.08
C ALA A 257 -10.34 3.20 -12.25
N ILE A 258 -10.75 2.18 -11.52
CA ILE A 258 -12.15 1.83 -11.30
C ILE A 258 -12.67 2.48 -10.01
N ALA A 259 -13.99 2.54 -9.87
CA ALA A 259 -14.60 2.79 -8.57
C ALA A 259 -14.33 1.59 -7.65
N GLY A 260 -13.90 1.84 -6.42
CA GLY A 260 -13.40 0.81 -5.51
C GLY A 260 -11.87 0.72 -5.51
N GLU A 261 -11.35 -0.48 -5.28
CA GLU A 261 -9.91 -0.72 -5.09
C GLU A 261 -9.12 -0.74 -6.41
N ASN A 262 -7.93 -0.17 -6.36
CA ASN A 262 -7.00 -0.07 -7.46
C ASN A 262 -5.60 -0.43 -6.97
N GLN A 263 -4.89 -1.26 -7.74
CA GLN A 263 -3.53 -1.69 -7.44
C GLN A 263 -2.59 -1.25 -8.55
N ILE A 264 -1.61 -0.44 -8.20
CA ILE A 264 -0.53 -0.02 -9.10
C ILE A 264 0.68 -0.89 -8.83
N THR A 265 1.24 -1.50 -9.87
CA THR A 265 2.55 -2.16 -9.81
C THR A 265 3.53 -1.36 -10.65
N TRP A 266 4.62 -0.92 -10.02
CA TRP A 266 5.69 -0.19 -10.69
C TRP A 266 6.89 -1.07 -10.98
N THR A 267 7.51 -0.83 -12.13
CA THR A 267 8.90 -1.19 -12.40
C THR A 267 9.78 0.01 -12.07
N LEU A 268 10.84 -0.23 -11.29
CA LEU A 268 11.66 0.80 -10.67
C LEU A 268 13.13 0.62 -11.08
N ALA A 269 13.80 1.75 -11.33
CA ALA A 269 15.26 1.79 -11.38
C ALA A 269 15.81 2.09 -9.97
N ASN A 270 17.07 1.72 -9.72
CA ASN A 270 17.75 2.04 -8.47
C ASN A 270 17.69 3.55 -8.19
N GLY A 271 17.20 3.95 -7.01
CA GLY A 271 17.05 5.36 -6.68
C GLY A 271 16.11 5.65 -5.52
N THR A 272 15.96 6.94 -5.21
CA THR A 272 15.03 7.46 -4.21
C THR A 272 13.81 8.08 -4.89
N TYR A 273 12.62 7.74 -4.42
CA TYR A 273 11.33 8.20 -4.91
C TYR A 273 10.65 8.99 -3.79
N SER A 274 10.61 10.33 -3.90
CA SER A 274 10.19 11.22 -2.79
C SER A 274 9.06 12.19 -3.15
N ASN A 275 8.65 12.22 -4.41
CA ASN A 275 7.66 13.17 -4.91
C ASN A 275 6.59 12.50 -5.80
N CYS A 276 6.42 11.18 -5.71
CA CYS A 276 5.37 10.49 -6.44
C CYS A 276 3.99 10.93 -5.92
N THR A 277 3.13 11.33 -6.86
CA THR A 277 1.75 11.72 -6.57
C THR A 277 0.78 11.02 -7.52
N ILE A 278 -0.42 10.72 -7.01
CA ILE A 278 -1.49 10.06 -7.75
C ILE A 278 -2.76 10.88 -7.62
N ARG A 279 -3.46 11.03 -8.75
CA ARG A 279 -4.82 11.60 -8.82
C ARG A 279 -5.66 10.78 -9.79
N VAL A 280 -6.97 10.85 -9.64
CA VAL A 280 -7.94 10.34 -10.62
C VAL A 280 -8.72 11.50 -11.22
N ALA A 281 -8.86 11.51 -12.53
CA ALA A 281 -9.60 12.53 -13.27
C ALA A 281 -10.73 11.90 -14.08
N SER A 282 -11.93 12.48 -14.00
CA SER A 282 -13.09 12.01 -14.77
C SER A 282 -14.01 13.19 -15.08
N ALA A 283 -14.47 13.29 -16.33
CA ALA A 283 -15.39 14.33 -16.80
C ALA A 283 -15.05 15.78 -16.39
N GLY A 284 -13.75 16.14 -16.38
CA GLY A 284 -13.28 17.49 -16.01
C GLY A 284 -13.13 17.73 -14.50
N VAL A 285 -13.51 16.77 -13.66
CA VAL A 285 -13.28 16.76 -12.21
C VAL A 285 -12.00 16.00 -11.89
N GLN A 286 -11.24 16.48 -10.92
CA GLN A 286 -10.03 15.81 -10.42
C GLN A 286 -10.17 15.52 -8.93
N SER A 287 -9.60 14.39 -8.49
CA SER A 287 -9.59 14.01 -7.09
C SER A 287 -8.66 14.85 -6.22
N ASN A 288 -8.72 14.62 -4.90
CA ASN A 288 -7.61 14.95 -4.00
C ASN A 288 -6.30 14.26 -4.47
N VAL A 289 -5.16 14.79 -4.01
CA VAL A 289 -3.83 14.23 -4.31
C VAL A 289 -3.47 13.21 -3.25
N LEU A 290 -3.06 12.01 -3.67
CA LEU A 290 -2.30 11.09 -2.81
C LEU A 290 -0.82 11.31 -3.06
N THR A 291 -0.07 11.56 -1.99
CA THR A 291 1.39 11.56 -2.01
C THR A 291 1.86 10.20 -1.54
N VAL A 292 2.59 9.48 -2.39
CA VAL A 292 3.18 8.19 -2.01
C VAL A 292 4.32 8.47 -1.02
N PRO A 293 4.36 7.79 0.14
CA PRO A 293 5.46 7.93 1.09
C PRO A 293 6.82 7.70 0.42
N THR A 294 7.85 8.42 0.85
CA THR A 294 9.19 8.29 0.27
C THR A 294 9.71 6.86 0.42
N PHE A 295 10.23 6.29 -0.66
CA PHE A 295 10.86 4.97 -0.66
C PHE A 295 12.13 4.94 -1.52
N LYS A 296 12.94 3.89 -1.35
CA LYS A 296 14.13 3.61 -2.15
C LYS A 296 14.00 2.26 -2.84
N ALA A 297 14.35 2.23 -4.13
CA ALA A 297 14.43 1.00 -4.92
C ALA A 297 15.88 0.63 -5.15
N THR A 298 16.20 -0.66 -5.12
CA THR A 298 17.56 -1.15 -5.35
C THR A 298 17.59 -2.60 -5.82
N THR A 299 18.55 -2.92 -6.67
CA THR A 299 18.88 -4.30 -7.08
C THR A 299 19.68 -5.08 -6.02
N LYS A 300 20.02 -4.42 -4.89
CA LYS A 300 20.82 -4.97 -3.79
C LYS A 300 19.92 -5.34 -2.63
N TYR A 301 20.03 -6.56 -2.14
CA TYR A 301 19.09 -7.11 -1.17
C TYR A 301 19.62 -6.97 0.26
N PRO A 302 18.75 -7.06 1.29
CA PRO A 302 19.18 -7.16 2.67
C PRO A 302 20.09 -8.38 2.87
N VAL A 303 21.18 -8.19 3.63
CA VAL A 303 22.15 -9.24 3.94
C VAL A 303 22.26 -9.37 5.45
N LEU A 304 21.99 -10.57 5.98
CA LEU A 304 22.24 -10.91 7.38
C LEU A 304 23.61 -11.61 7.51
N PHE A 305 24.50 -10.97 8.25
CA PHE A 305 25.83 -11.48 8.57
C PHE A 305 25.84 -12.21 9.92
N VAL A 306 26.31 -13.45 9.91
CA VAL A 306 26.39 -14.34 11.07
C VAL A 306 27.85 -14.68 11.35
N HIS A 307 28.37 -14.17 12.47
CA HIS A 307 29.77 -14.33 12.84
C HIS A 307 30.09 -15.75 13.36
N GLY A 308 31.38 -16.10 13.32
CA GLY A 308 31.94 -17.31 13.93
C GLY A 308 32.13 -17.22 15.45
N LEU A 309 32.79 -18.23 16.04
CA LEU A 309 33.16 -18.20 17.45
C LEU A 309 34.03 -16.98 17.79
N PHE A 310 33.86 -16.47 19.01
CA PHE A 310 34.55 -15.28 19.53
C PHE A 310 34.32 -13.99 18.73
N GLY A 311 33.50 -14.04 17.66
CA GLY A 311 33.09 -12.89 16.89
C GLY A 311 31.97 -12.09 17.54
N ASN A 312 31.68 -10.93 16.96
CA ASN A 312 30.53 -10.10 17.28
C ASN A 312 30.21 -9.21 16.06
N ALA A 313 29.02 -8.58 16.06
CA ALA A 313 28.59 -7.68 15.00
C ALA A 313 29.55 -6.51 14.76
N ALA A 314 30.18 -5.99 15.81
CA ALA A 314 30.95 -4.76 15.80
C ALA A 314 32.36 -4.90 15.21
N THR A 315 32.87 -6.12 15.01
CA THR A 315 34.25 -6.32 14.57
C THR A 315 34.40 -7.42 13.53
N ALA A 316 33.46 -8.36 13.44
CA ALA A 316 33.57 -9.47 12.50
C ALA A 316 33.36 -9.04 11.03
N TRP A 317 32.61 -7.97 10.78
CA TRP A 317 32.09 -7.64 9.45
C TRP A 317 32.40 -6.23 8.94
N ASP A 318 33.08 -5.38 9.72
CA ASP A 318 33.35 -3.98 9.36
C ASP A 318 34.00 -3.84 7.97
N THR A 319 35.00 -4.67 7.66
CA THR A 319 35.69 -4.65 6.38
C THR A 319 34.78 -5.11 5.23
N ALA A 320 34.03 -6.20 5.42
CA ALA A 320 33.11 -6.71 4.41
C ALA A 320 31.95 -5.72 4.14
N ILE A 321 31.36 -5.15 5.18
CA ILE A 321 30.30 -4.15 5.09
C ILE A 321 30.81 -2.90 4.38
N SER A 322 31.96 -2.36 4.80
CA SER A 322 32.58 -1.19 4.15
C SER A 322 32.87 -1.46 2.66
N PHE A 323 33.34 -2.67 2.34
CA PHE A 323 33.54 -3.08 0.97
C PHE A 323 32.22 -3.13 0.20
N LEU A 324 31.17 -3.79 0.69
CA LEU A 324 29.88 -3.86 -0.02
C LEU A 324 29.23 -2.49 -0.20
N VAL A 325 29.35 -1.59 0.78
CA VAL A 325 28.94 -0.18 0.63
C VAL A 325 29.69 0.49 -0.52
N SER A 326 31.01 0.26 -0.64
CA SER A 326 31.79 0.74 -1.79
C SER A 326 31.34 0.14 -3.14
N GLN A 327 30.70 -1.04 -3.10
CA GLN A 327 30.10 -1.72 -4.27
C GLN A 327 28.64 -1.32 -4.52
N GLY A 328 28.12 -0.32 -3.78
CA GLY A 328 26.80 0.25 -3.99
C GLY A 328 25.67 -0.39 -3.18
N TRP A 329 25.96 -1.25 -2.19
CA TRP A 329 24.94 -1.60 -1.18
C TRP A 329 24.66 -0.40 -0.29
N ALA A 330 23.39 -0.26 0.11
CA ALA A 330 23.05 0.65 1.17
C ALA A 330 23.47 0.05 2.51
N GLU A 331 24.10 0.84 3.38
CA GLU A 331 24.57 0.38 4.70
C GLU A 331 23.39 -0.14 5.55
N GLU A 332 22.21 0.45 5.40
CA GLU A 332 21.00 0.04 6.10
C GLU A 332 20.53 -1.39 5.73
N LEU A 333 20.96 -1.91 4.58
CA LEU A 333 20.65 -3.27 4.11
C LEU A 333 21.68 -4.30 4.56
N LEU A 334 22.72 -3.91 5.28
CA LEU A 334 23.80 -4.80 5.74
C LEU A 334 23.69 -4.98 7.24
N ILE A 335 23.14 -6.10 7.68
CA ILE A 335 22.74 -6.34 9.06
C ILE A 335 23.69 -7.36 9.69
N ALA A 336 24.43 -6.94 10.71
CA ALA A 336 25.18 -7.85 11.57
C ALA A 336 24.58 -7.84 12.98
N ARG A 337 24.47 -9.02 13.59
CA ARG A 337 24.01 -9.20 14.97
C ARG A 337 25.07 -9.96 15.77
N SER A 338 25.08 -9.75 17.08
CA SER A 338 26.01 -10.42 17.99
C SER A 338 25.26 -11.51 18.73
N MET A 339 25.83 -12.71 18.77
CA MET A 339 25.33 -13.79 19.62
C MET A 339 25.28 -13.31 21.07
N PRO A 340 24.19 -13.60 21.81
CA PRO A 340 24.15 -13.38 23.24
C PRO A 340 25.33 -14.06 23.93
N GLU A 341 25.95 -13.39 24.91
CA GLU A 341 27.14 -13.89 25.61
C GLU A 341 26.93 -15.29 26.21
N ALA A 342 25.71 -15.59 26.69
CA ALA A 342 25.36 -16.89 27.28
C ALA A 342 25.48 -18.08 26.31
N ILE A 343 25.35 -17.82 25.01
CA ILE A 343 25.52 -18.83 23.97
C ILE A 343 26.75 -18.54 23.08
N ASN A 344 27.53 -17.51 23.41
CA ASN A 344 28.77 -17.18 22.71
C ASN A 344 29.93 -17.98 23.32
N GLY A 345 30.72 -18.66 22.49
CA GLY A 345 31.84 -19.51 22.95
C GLY A 345 31.45 -20.95 23.31
N LEU A 346 30.24 -21.39 22.95
CA LEU A 346 29.89 -22.82 22.90
C LEU A 346 30.85 -23.55 21.94
N PRO A 347 31.16 -24.84 22.21
CA PRO A 347 32.16 -25.58 21.45
C PRO A 347 31.90 -25.56 19.94
N LEU A 348 32.99 -25.62 19.14
CA LEU A 348 32.96 -25.66 17.67
C LEU A 348 32.06 -26.76 17.09
N CYS A 349 31.73 -27.79 17.88
CA CYS A 349 30.88 -28.92 17.51
C CYS A 349 30.00 -29.35 18.71
N GLY A 350 28.77 -29.85 18.47
CA GLY A 350 27.88 -30.45 19.50
C GLY A 350 26.47 -29.83 19.62
N ALA A 351 25.57 -30.49 20.38
CA ALA A 351 24.14 -30.18 20.59
C ALA A 351 23.82 -28.71 20.97
N SER A 352 24.81 -27.99 21.50
CA SER A 352 24.70 -26.58 21.84
C SER A 352 24.72 -25.64 20.62
N SER A 353 24.83 -26.14 19.38
CA SER A 353 24.63 -25.35 18.14
C SER A 353 23.16 -25.02 17.87
N VAL A 354 22.22 -25.81 18.40
CA VAL A 354 20.78 -25.61 18.16
C VAL A 354 20.31 -24.25 18.68
N ASP A 355 20.71 -23.85 19.88
CA ASP A 355 20.32 -22.55 20.45
C ASP A 355 20.86 -21.36 19.62
N GLN A 356 22.05 -21.51 19.04
CA GLN A 356 22.63 -20.51 18.14
C GLN A 356 21.86 -20.45 16.81
N ALA A 357 21.51 -21.61 16.23
CA ALA A 357 20.71 -21.68 15.02
C ALA A 357 19.31 -21.08 15.20
N VAL A 358 18.65 -21.36 16.34
CA VAL A 358 17.38 -20.75 16.73
C VAL A 358 17.51 -19.23 16.83
N GLU A 359 18.60 -18.73 17.42
CA GLU A 359 18.84 -17.29 17.53
C GLU A 359 19.10 -16.63 16.16
N VAL A 360 19.82 -17.30 15.25
CA VAL A 360 19.96 -16.85 13.85
C VAL A 360 18.59 -16.80 13.17
N GLY A 361 17.72 -17.79 13.39
CA GLY A 361 16.34 -17.78 12.93
C GLY A 361 15.56 -16.54 13.40
N ARG A 362 15.68 -16.16 14.68
CA ARG A 362 15.06 -14.93 15.19
C ARG A 362 15.62 -13.67 14.52
N TRP A 363 16.91 -13.62 14.24
CA TRP A 363 17.51 -12.48 13.53
C TRP A 363 17.01 -12.42 12.09
N PHE A 364 16.88 -13.56 11.43
CA PHE A 364 16.32 -13.68 10.09
C PHE A 364 14.90 -13.12 10.04
N ASP A 365 14.01 -13.56 10.93
CA ASP A 365 12.63 -13.09 11.01
C ASP A 365 12.57 -11.58 11.25
N ALA A 366 13.44 -11.05 12.13
CA ALA A 366 13.53 -9.62 12.39
C ALA A 366 13.97 -8.81 11.15
N VAL A 367 14.88 -9.35 10.33
CA VAL A 367 15.31 -8.71 9.08
C VAL A 367 14.19 -8.77 8.04
N VAL A 368 13.54 -9.92 7.85
CA VAL A 368 12.40 -10.05 6.93
C VAL A 368 11.28 -9.07 7.31
N ALA A 369 10.95 -8.96 8.60
CA ALA A 369 9.95 -8.02 9.09
C ALA A 369 10.35 -6.54 8.92
N ALA A 370 11.65 -6.22 9.03
CA ALA A 370 12.16 -4.86 8.84
C ALA A 370 12.17 -4.42 7.37
N PHE A 371 12.22 -5.37 6.43
CA PHE A 371 12.33 -5.10 4.99
C PHE A 371 11.20 -5.77 4.18
N PRO A 372 9.92 -5.42 4.43
CA PRO A 372 8.78 -6.09 3.80
C PRO A 372 8.64 -5.83 2.29
N GLY A 373 9.43 -4.91 1.72
CA GLY A 373 9.50 -4.70 0.27
C GLY A 373 10.44 -5.66 -0.46
N PHE A 374 11.08 -6.59 0.25
CA PHE A 374 11.84 -7.68 -0.36
C PHE A 374 11.14 -9.01 -0.08
N SER A 375 10.98 -9.81 -1.12
CA SER A 375 10.39 -11.15 -1.00
C SER A 375 11.31 -12.15 -0.29
N ARG A 376 12.64 -11.93 -0.38
CA ARG A 376 13.70 -12.78 0.17
C ARG A 376 14.91 -11.95 0.61
N ILE A 377 15.80 -12.52 1.42
CA ILE A 377 17.06 -11.88 1.85
C ILE A 377 18.28 -12.81 1.66
N ASP A 378 19.49 -12.27 1.73
CA ASP A 378 20.74 -13.05 1.68
C ASP A 378 21.30 -13.33 3.08
N LEU A 379 21.99 -14.46 3.22
CA LEU A 379 22.67 -14.87 4.44
C LEU A 379 24.18 -15.02 4.17
N VAL A 380 25.01 -14.50 5.07
CA VAL A 380 26.47 -14.64 4.99
C VAL A 380 26.99 -15.13 6.33
N GLY A 381 27.60 -16.31 6.34
CA GLY A 381 28.18 -16.92 7.53
C GLY A 381 29.70 -17.02 7.42
N HIS A 382 30.41 -16.71 8.51
CA HIS A 382 31.84 -17.04 8.64
C HIS A 382 32.02 -18.11 9.71
N SER A 383 32.86 -19.11 9.46
CA SER A 383 33.19 -20.14 10.47
C SER A 383 31.93 -20.82 11.01
N ARG A 384 31.79 -20.91 12.33
CA ARG A 384 30.58 -21.39 13.02
C ARG A 384 29.29 -20.68 12.59
N GLY A 385 29.36 -19.42 12.14
CA GLY A 385 28.20 -18.71 11.61
C GLY A 385 27.64 -19.32 10.33
N GLY A 386 28.49 -19.94 9.50
CA GLY A 386 28.06 -20.75 8.36
C GLY A 386 27.26 -21.97 8.82
N GLY A 387 27.80 -22.73 9.76
CA GLY A 387 27.12 -23.88 10.36
C GLY A 387 25.78 -23.52 11.01
N ASN A 388 25.72 -22.42 11.77
CA ASN A 388 24.47 -21.98 12.40
C ASN A 388 23.39 -21.57 11.39
N ILE A 389 23.78 -21.03 10.22
CA ILE A 389 22.85 -20.79 9.11
C ILE A 389 22.34 -22.13 8.57
N MET A 390 23.24 -23.07 8.30
CA MET A 390 22.86 -24.39 7.76
C MET A 390 21.95 -25.17 8.70
N ASP A 391 22.28 -25.22 9.99
CA ASP A 391 21.43 -25.80 11.04
C ASP A 391 20.06 -25.11 11.07
N GLY A 392 20.04 -23.78 10.97
CA GLY A 392 18.80 -23.01 10.94
C GLY A 392 17.89 -23.35 9.77
N LEU A 393 18.48 -23.61 8.59
CA LEU A 393 17.74 -24.01 7.38
C LEU A 393 17.22 -25.44 7.48
N TRP A 394 18.07 -26.41 7.85
CA TRP A 394 17.71 -27.83 7.89
C TRP A 394 16.71 -28.16 9.01
N PHE A 395 16.81 -27.49 10.15
CA PHE A 395 15.90 -27.71 11.29
C PHE A 395 14.69 -26.76 11.30
N GLY A 396 14.50 -25.97 10.23
CA GLY A 396 13.30 -25.16 10.04
C GLY A 396 13.18 -23.94 10.97
N HIS A 397 14.31 -23.44 11.49
CA HIS A 397 14.37 -22.18 12.23
C HIS A 397 14.45 -20.96 11.29
N ILE A 398 14.83 -21.17 10.03
CA ILE A 398 14.86 -20.16 8.97
C ILE A 398 13.89 -20.61 7.87
N ASP A 399 12.95 -19.73 7.50
CA ASP A 399 12.04 -19.98 6.38
C ASP A 399 12.82 -19.90 5.05
N VAL A 400 13.16 -21.08 4.51
CA VAL A 400 13.89 -21.25 3.25
C VAL A 400 13.22 -20.51 2.08
N SER A 401 11.89 -20.37 2.07
CA SER A 401 11.18 -19.65 1.00
C SER A 401 11.48 -18.15 0.97
N LYS A 402 12.00 -17.62 2.08
CA LYS A 402 12.42 -16.23 2.28
C LYS A 402 13.94 -16.06 2.15
N VAL A 403 14.69 -17.11 1.81
CA VAL A 403 16.13 -17.04 1.57
C VAL A 403 16.40 -17.00 0.07
N ARG A 404 17.22 -16.03 -0.34
CA ARG A 404 17.65 -15.87 -1.74
C ARG A 404 18.97 -16.59 -1.98
N ARG A 405 19.95 -16.32 -1.12
CA ARG A 405 21.32 -16.86 -1.22
C ARG A 405 21.91 -17.12 0.16
N VAL A 406 22.80 -18.10 0.22
CA VAL A 406 23.63 -18.39 1.38
C VAL A 406 25.09 -18.39 0.94
N VAL A 407 25.91 -17.57 1.57
CA VAL A 407 27.35 -17.54 1.36
C VAL A 407 28.05 -17.94 2.64
N THR A 408 28.90 -18.96 2.57
CA THR A 408 29.71 -19.40 3.71
C THR A 408 31.18 -19.17 3.44
N LEU A 409 31.88 -18.61 4.43
CA LEU A 409 33.29 -18.24 4.38
C LEU A 409 34.03 -19.06 5.44
N SER A 410 34.80 -20.06 5.02
CA SER A 410 35.35 -21.13 5.86
C SER A 410 34.31 -21.68 6.85
N GLY A 411 33.09 -21.91 6.36
CA GLY A 411 31.95 -22.30 7.20
C GLY A 411 32.07 -23.74 7.71
N ALA A 412 31.80 -23.96 8.99
CA ALA A 412 31.65 -25.30 9.56
C ALA A 412 30.26 -25.87 9.22
N ASN A 413 30.01 -26.09 7.93
CA ASN A 413 28.69 -26.35 7.36
C ASN A 413 28.14 -27.74 7.69
N ARG A 414 29.03 -28.73 7.88
CA ARG A 414 28.70 -30.04 8.45
C ARG A 414 29.25 -30.06 9.87
N ASN A 415 28.36 -30.20 10.86
CA ASN A 415 28.77 -30.29 12.27
C ASN A 415 29.86 -31.36 12.47
N CYS A 416 30.83 -31.13 13.35
CA CYS A 416 32.03 -31.98 13.44
C CYS A 416 31.85 -33.27 14.27
N ALA A 417 30.61 -33.73 14.44
CA ALA A 417 30.30 -35.02 15.03
C ALA A 417 29.30 -35.78 14.15
N ASP A 418 29.58 -37.06 13.94
CA ASP A 418 28.73 -38.07 13.29
C ASP A 418 27.36 -38.28 13.97
N GLU A 419 27.07 -37.51 15.04
CA GLU A 419 25.91 -37.60 15.93
C GLU A 419 24.73 -36.70 15.56
N PHE A 420 24.89 -35.70 14.69
CA PHE A 420 23.71 -35.16 14.01
C PHE A 420 23.39 -36.13 12.89
N GLY A 421 22.25 -36.81 13.02
CA GLY A 421 21.78 -37.82 12.08
C GLY A 421 21.99 -37.38 10.62
N SER A 422 22.23 -38.36 9.75
CA SER A 422 22.56 -38.22 8.33
C SER A 422 22.14 -36.86 7.77
N ILE A 423 23.13 -36.07 7.35
CA ILE A 423 22.93 -34.82 6.60
C ILE A 423 21.75 -35.04 5.66
N PRO A 424 20.72 -34.17 5.69
CA PRO A 424 19.53 -34.38 4.89
C PRO A 424 19.92 -34.63 3.43
N ALA A 425 19.22 -35.55 2.75
CA ALA A 425 19.51 -35.87 1.35
C ALA A 425 19.46 -34.63 0.44
N ASP A 426 18.71 -33.61 0.86
CA ASP A 426 18.72 -32.26 0.30
C ASP A 426 19.69 -31.37 1.11
N GLU A 427 20.98 -31.42 0.75
CA GLU A 427 22.02 -30.64 1.43
C GLU A 427 21.87 -29.13 1.19
N THR A 428 21.07 -28.73 0.20
CA THR A 428 20.83 -27.35 -0.20
C THR A 428 19.34 -27.05 -0.30
N PRO A 429 18.67 -26.85 0.85
CA PRO A 429 17.21 -26.74 0.91
C PRO A 429 16.61 -25.72 -0.05
N GLY A 430 15.58 -26.17 -0.78
CA GLY A 430 14.73 -25.36 -1.65
C GLY A 430 15.45 -24.76 -2.85
N ASP A 431 14.92 -23.66 -3.39
CA ASP A 431 15.52 -22.96 -4.55
C ASP A 431 16.60 -21.94 -4.13
N THR A 432 17.25 -22.15 -2.99
CA THR A 432 18.27 -21.24 -2.47
C THR A 432 19.59 -21.46 -3.20
N LEU A 433 20.30 -20.39 -3.55
CA LEU A 433 21.63 -20.52 -4.16
C LEU A 433 22.72 -20.51 -3.08
N TYR A 434 23.57 -21.54 -3.08
CA TYR A 434 24.64 -21.67 -2.11
C TYR A 434 26.01 -21.41 -2.75
N SER A 435 26.83 -20.64 -2.04
CA SER A 435 28.25 -20.45 -2.35
C SER A 435 29.08 -20.72 -1.11
N VAL A 436 30.03 -21.63 -1.23
CA VAL A 436 30.91 -22.07 -0.17
C VAL A 436 32.35 -21.75 -0.57
N TYR A 437 32.95 -20.86 0.19
CA TYR A 437 34.36 -20.51 0.06
C TYR A 437 35.12 -21.06 1.25
N TRP A 438 36.27 -21.64 0.98
CA TRP A 438 37.16 -22.19 2.00
C TRP A 438 38.60 -21.89 1.62
N ALA A 439 39.56 -22.14 2.50
CA ALA A 439 40.97 -21.98 2.18
C ALA A 439 41.74 -23.20 2.68
N ASP A 440 42.37 -23.95 1.76
CA ASP A 440 43.16 -25.13 2.12
C ASP A 440 44.66 -24.88 1.95
N GLY A 441 45.33 -24.73 3.08
CA GLY A 441 46.74 -25.01 3.24
C GLY A 441 47.01 -25.29 4.72
N ALA A 442 48.27 -25.57 5.09
CA ALA A 442 48.72 -25.78 6.47
C ALA A 442 48.41 -24.62 7.47
N ASN A 443 47.68 -23.59 7.02
CA ASN A 443 47.42 -22.32 7.66
C ASN A 443 45.91 -21.97 7.79
N ASP A 444 44.95 -22.84 7.41
CA ASP A 444 43.63 -22.78 8.07
C ASP A 444 43.82 -23.41 9.46
N CYS A 445 44.44 -22.62 10.33
CA CYS A 445 44.92 -23.04 11.64
C CYS A 445 43.81 -23.31 12.67
N ASP A 446 42.54 -23.19 12.27
CA ASP A 446 41.37 -23.41 13.14
C ASP A 446 40.33 -24.39 12.56
N ALA A 447 40.17 -24.51 11.23
CA ALA A 447 39.25 -25.49 10.66
C ALA A 447 39.97 -26.80 10.32
N THR A 448 39.94 -27.73 11.27
CA THR A 448 40.30 -29.13 11.00
C THR A 448 39.36 -29.71 9.95
N ASP A 449 39.92 -29.92 8.76
CA ASP A 449 39.46 -30.76 7.65
C ASP A 449 38.34 -30.21 6.75
N TRP A 450 38.66 -30.11 5.46
CA TRP A 450 37.80 -29.77 4.32
C TRP A 450 36.49 -30.56 4.23
N ILE A 451 36.44 -31.69 4.94
CA ILE A 451 35.28 -32.57 5.00
C ILE A 451 34.06 -31.89 5.65
N HIS A 452 34.27 -30.84 6.46
CA HIS A 452 33.19 -30.14 7.17
C HIS A 452 32.68 -28.87 6.47
N THR A 453 33.33 -28.42 5.40
CA THR A 453 32.97 -27.18 4.67
C THR A 453 32.07 -27.44 3.47
N ASN A 454 32.26 -28.56 2.77
CA ASN A 454 31.57 -28.82 1.50
C ASN A 454 30.06 -29.02 1.66
N ILE A 455 29.27 -28.44 0.76
CA ILE A 455 27.82 -28.66 0.63
C ILE A 455 27.55 -29.10 -0.81
N THR A 456 26.95 -30.27 -1.00
CA THR A 456 26.60 -30.84 -2.31
C THR A 456 25.63 -29.91 -3.03
N GLY A 457 25.80 -29.70 -4.34
CA GLY A 457 24.98 -28.77 -5.13
C GLY A 457 25.42 -27.31 -5.02
N SER A 458 26.25 -26.93 -4.03
CA SER A 458 26.73 -25.55 -3.89
C SER A 458 27.84 -25.19 -4.88
N TYR A 459 27.97 -23.89 -5.17
CA TYR A 459 29.19 -23.38 -5.78
C TYR A 459 30.33 -23.46 -4.77
N TYR A 460 31.37 -24.25 -5.05
CA TYR A 460 32.46 -24.54 -4.12
C TYR A 460 33.80 -24.06 -4.66
N GLU A 461 34.46 -23.11 -3.97
CA GLU A 461 35.75 -22.54 -4.41
C GLU A 461 36.77 -22.44 -3.26
N ASN A 462 38.00 -22.92 -3.52
CA ASN A 462 39.13 -22.79 -2.61
C ASN A 462 39.90 -21.49 -2.90
N LEU A 463 40.04 -20.63 -1.89
CA LEU A 463 40.71 -19.34 -1.95
C LEU A 463 42.14 -19.34 -1.35
N TYR A 464 42.82 -20.50 -1.30
CA TYR A 464 44.23 -20.57 -0.89
C TYR A 464 45.12 -19.51 -1.60
N PRO A 465 46.08 -18.86 -0.91
CA PRO A 465 46.62 -19.16 0.43
C PRO A 465 46.03 -18.37 1.59
N LEU A 466 44.76 -17.94 1.51
CA LEU A 466 44.13 -17.23 2.62
C LEU A 466 44.07 -18.08 3.90
N CYS A 467 44.16 -17.42 5.04
CA CYS A 467 43.93 -18.04 6.35
C CYS A 467 42.46 -17.87 6.78
N HIS A 468 42.01 -18.64 7.77
CA HIS A 468 40.63 -18.65 8.27
C HIS A 468 40.03 -17.26 8.52
N GLY A 469 40.77 -16.41 9.24
CA GLY A 469 40.33 -15.06 9.60
C GLY A 469 40.34 -14.07 8.43
N GLU A 470 41.12 -14.33 7.38
CA GLU A 470 41.23 -13.48 6.20
C GLU A 470 40.01 -13.61 5.27
N MET A 471 39.25 -14.70 5.38
CA MET A 471 38.08 -14.96 4.54
C MET A 471 36.97 -13.90 4.66
N LYS A 472 36.96 -13.10 5.73
CA LYS A 472 35.98 -12.00 5.94
C LYS A 472 36.51 -10.59 5.64
N SER A 473 37.78 -10.46 5.27
CA SER A 473 38.45 -9.15 5.15
C SER A 473 39.42 -9.03 3.97
N HIS A 474 39.93 -10.13 3.44
CA HIS A 474 40.87 -10.12 2.33
C HIS A 474 40.16 -9.83 1.00
N ALA A 475 40.79 -9.02 0.14
CA ALA A 475 40.20 -8.54 -1.11
C ALA A 475 39.67 -9.65 -2.02
N THR A 476 40.38 -10.78 -2.12
CA THR A 476 39.94 -11.96 -2.89
C THR A 476 38.63 -12.54 -2.36
N ALA A 477 38.52 -12.77 -1.05
CA ALA A 477 37.32 -13.32 -0.44
C ALA A 477 36.14 -12.33 -0.50
N LEU A 478 36.41 -11.03 -0.34
CA LEU A 478 35.41 -9.98 -0.51
C LEU A 478 34.89 -9.88 -1.95
N ALA A 479 35.77 -10.02 -2.95
CA ALA A 479 35.37 -10.08 -4.35
C ALA A 479 34.44 -11.28 -4.60
N ALA A 480 34.81 -12.46 -4.09
CA ALA A 480 34.02 -13.68 -4.20
C ALA A 480 32.63 -13.55 -3.53
N LEU A 481 32.60 -12.98 -2.31
CA LEU A 481 31.36 -12.63 -1.61
C LEU A 481 30.44 -11.75 -2.47
N LYS A 482 30.98 -10.70 -3.10
CA LYS A 482 30.20 -9.80 -3.95
C LYS A 482 29.66 -10.50 -5.19
N GLU A 483 30.44 -11.35 -5.86
CA GLU A 483 29.97 -12.11 -7.02
C GLU A 483 28.82 -13.05 -6.64
N SER A 484 28.91 -13.70 -5.47
CA SER A 484 27.83 -14.54 -4.93
C SER A 484 26.57 -13.73 -4.62
N LEU A 485 26.67 -12.61 -3.90
CA LEU A 485 25.51 -11.78 -3.55
C LEU A 485 24.85 -11.13 -4.78
N LEU A 486 25.62 -10.94 -5.86
CA LEU A 486 25.10 -10.52 -7.17
C LEU A 486 24.40 -11.64 -7.93
N GLY A 487 24.64 -12.90 -7.58
CA GLY A 487 24.16 -14.06 -8.33
C GLY A 487 24.96 -14.35 -9.60
N ASN A 488 26.19 -13.85 -9.70
CA ASN A 488 27.08 -14.16 -10.81
C ASN A 488 27.68 -15.57 -10.66
N VAL A 489 27.72 -16.06 -9.42
CA VAL A 489 28.01 -17.45 -9.03
C VAL A 489 27.00 -17.90 -7.98
N GLY A 490 27.01 -19.19 -7.66
CA GLY A 490 26.02 -19.84 -6.79
C GLY A 490 25.20 -20.86 -7.57
N GLY A 491 24.92 -22.01 -6.96
CA GLY A 491 24.20 -23.10 -7.61
C GLY A 491 23.53 -24.03 -6.59
N ASN A 492 22.61 -24.83 -7.13
CA ASN A 492 22.05 -26.07 -6.54
C ASN A 492 22.24 -27.28 -7.48
N ASP A 493 23.03 -27.10 -8.55
CA ASP A 493 23.12 -28.05 -9.65
C ASP A 493 24.55 -28.59 -9.76
N ASP A 494 24.66 -29.92 -9.68
CA ASP A 494 25.87 -30.71 -9.92
C ASP A 494 26.55 -30.33 -11.26
N ASN A 495 27.58 -29.49 -11.21
CA ASN A 495 28.56 -29.37 -12.30
C ASN A 495 29.99 -29.27 -11.76
#